data_AF-A0A963AJN2-F1
#
_entry.id   AF-A0A963AJN2-F1
#
_cell.length_a   1.000
_cell.length_b   1.000
_cell.length_c   1.000
_cell.angle_alpha   90.00
_cell.angle_beta   90.00
_cell.angle_gamma   90.00
#
_symmetry.space_group_name_H-M   'P 1'
#
loop_
_entity.id
_entity.type
_entity.pdbx_description
1 polymer ?
#
loop_
_entity_poly.entity_id
_entity_poly.type
_entity_poly.pdbx_seq_one_letter_code
_entity_poly.pdbx_strand_id
1 'polypeptide(L)'
;MISHLVILLTDALIFLLLLLSIVFGIYASRRAHLRRPWGLVVRSRVGVGSMVVLAFYLVVGLLDSIHFHPLSQPADGAAEQTRSTEVISLFDSMVSGLRTRQEKTYSAPLATHLYAKESIELADGSTIRDFPRLQHAGVHLPDPAQKTADILKLSAIGILKGIAVSVVAVNTLIMLLAVKARSNFGEQARRVLLATGSEIPWRVVLVVLSSMLVLIFWSAELAANYHLLGTDKVGEDVFYQALKSIRTGLVIGTLTTLVMLPAAVMLGIMAGYFRGWVDDLIQY
;
A
#
# COMPACT_ATOMS: atom_id res chain seq x y z
N MET A 1 -20.66 -7.65 10.66
CA MET A 1 -20.03 -7.85 11.98
C MET A 1 -19.02 -6.73 12.27
N ILE A 2 -19.42 -5.46 12.16
CA ILE A 2 -18.59 -4.28 12.53
C ILE A 2 -19.34 -3.66 13.70
N SER A 3 -18.87 -3.88 14.92
CA SER A 3 -19.69 -3.59 16.10
C SER A 3 -19.56 -2.13 16.57
N HIS A 4 -18.42 -1.45 16.40
CA HIS A 4 -18.29 0.01 16.50
C HIS A 4 -17.02 0.49 15.78
N LEU A 5 -17.10 1.62 15.06
CA LEU A 5 -15.97 2.29 14.45
C LEU A 5 -15.20 3.05 15.54
N VAL A 6 -13.91 2.77 15.70
CA VAL A 6 -13.02 3.52 16.59
C VAL A 6 -12.24 4.50 15.72
N ILE A 7 -12.36 5.80 16.01
CA ILE A 7 -11.57 6.82 15.32
C ILE A 7 -10.43 7.23 16.26
N LEU A 8 -9.21 6.82 15.93
CA LEU A 8 -8.02 7.33 16.62
C LEU A 8 -7.79 8.78 16.17
N LEU A 9 -7.14 9.60 17.01
CA LEU A 9 -6.83 11.00 16.67
C LEU A 9 -6.04 11.12 15.36
N THR A 10 -5.11 10.19 15.13
CA THR A 10 -4.33 10.10 13.90
C THR A 10 -5.21 9.78 12.68
N ASP A 11 -6.26 8.97 12.83
CA ASP A 11 -7.21 8.69 11.75
C ASP A 11 -8.07 9.90 11.45
N ALA A 12 -8.58 10.56 12.49
CA ALA A 12 -9.32 11.81 12.34
C ALA A 12 -8.51 12.85 11.57
N LEU A 13 -7.20 12.95 11.86
CA LEU A 13 -6.29 13.84 11.14
C LEU A 13 -6.16 13.45 9.66
N ILE A 14 -5.97 12.16 9.33
CA ILE A 14 -5.88 11.70 7.93
C ILE A 14 -7.18 12.01 7.18
N PHE A 15 -8.33 11.70 7.77
CA PHE A 15 -9.63 12.00 7.16
C PHE A 15 -9.87 13.50 7.01
N LEU A 16 -9.48 14.31 7.99
CA LEU A 16 -9.55 15.77 7.90
C LEU A 16 -8.67 16.31 6.76
N LEU A 17 -7.40 15.88 6.68
CA LEU A 17 -6.47 16.28 5.63
C LEU A 17 -6.97 15.87 4.24
N LEU A 18 -7.51 14.66 4.12
CA LEU A 18 -8.13 14.19 2.89
C LEU A 18 -9.35 15.04 2.52
N LEU A 19 -10.24 15.31 3.48
CA LEU A 19 -11.42 16.16 3.27
C LEU A 19 -11.02 17.55 2.80
N LEU A 20 -10.06 18.18 3.48
CA LEU A 20 -9.54 19.50 3.11
C LEU A 20 -8.91 19.48 1.70
N SER A 21 -8.17 18.43 1.36
CA SER A 21 -7.57 18.25 0.04
C SER A 21 -8.63 18.10 -1.06
N ILE A 22 -9.69 17.34 -0.81
CA ILE A 22 -10.82 17.18 -1.73
C ILE A 22 -11.58 18.49 -1.90
N VAL A 23 -11.92 19.17 -0.79
CA VAL A 23 -12.61 20.47 -0.82
C VAL A 23 -11.78 21.50 -1.58
N PHE A 24 -10.47 21.57 -1.29
CA PHE A 24 -9.54 22.44 -2.01
C PHE A 24 -9.45 22.06 -3.48
N GLY A 25 -9.40 20.78 -3.83
CA GLY A 25 -9.40 20.30 -5.21
C GLY A 25 -10.67 20.69 -5.98
N ILE A 26 -11.85 20.53 -5.37
CA ILE A 26 -13.13 20.96 -5.94
C ILE A 26 -13.14 22.49 -6.13
N TYR A 27 -12.73 23.24 -5.11
CA TYR A 27 -12.63 24.70 -5.16
C TYR A 27 -11.65 25.17 -6.26
N ALA A 28 -10.47 24.57 -6.34
CA ALA A 28 -9.44 24.86 -7.34
C ALA A 28 -9.90 24.49 -8.75
N SER A 29 -10.68 23.42 -8.92
CA SER A 29 -11.22 23.02 -10.22
C SER A 29 -12.22 24.03 -10.81
N ARG A 30 -12.89 24.80 -9.93
CA ARG A 30 -13.86 25.84 -10.32
C ARG A 30 -13.19 27.18 -10.64
N ARG A 31 -11.95 27.42 -10.18
CA ARG A 31 -11.23 28.68 -10.39
C ARG A 31 -10.16 28.54 -11.47
N ALA A 32 -10.29 29.30 -12.55
CA ALA A 32 -9.39 29.21 -13.70
C ALA A 32 -7.90 29.43 -13.35
N HIS A 33 -7.59 30.36 -12.44
CA HIS A 33 -6.20 30.63 -12.02
C HIS A 33 -5.58 29.48 -11.21
N LEU A 34 -6.37 28.79 -10.37
CA LEU A 34 -5.90 27.64 -9.60
C LEU A 34 -5.80 26.39 -10.48
N ARG A 35 -6.69 26.21 -11.45
CA ARG A 35 -6.69 25.03 -12.33
C ARG A 35 -5.47 24.97 -13.27
N ARG A 36 -4.92 26.10 -13.69
CA ARG A 36 -3.81 26.16 -14.66
C ARG A 36 -2.55 25.40 -14.18
N PRO A 37 -2.01 25.64 -12.97
CA PRO A 37 -0.90 24.85 -12.42
C PRO A 37 -1.18 23.35 -12.34
N TRP A 38 -2.37 22.96 -11.86
CA TRP A 38 -2.78 21.55 -11.80
C TRP A 38 -2.89 20.89 -13.18
N GLY A 39 -3.27 21.66 -14.20
CA GLY A 39 -3.23 21.21 -15.59
C GLY A 39 -1.83 20.83 -16.07
N LEU A 40 -0.78 21.52 -15.61
CA LEU A 40 0.60 21.18 -15.95
C LEU A 40 1.01 19.83 -15.34
N VAL A 41 0.63 19.59 -14.09
CA VAL A 41 0.91 18.32 -13.39
C VAL A 41 0.24 17.14 -14.13
N VAL A 42 -1.04 17.27 -14.46
CA VAL A 42 -1.83 16.22 -15.13
C VAL A 42 -1.46 16.01 -16.60
N ARG A 43 -0.77 16.98 -17.23
CA ARG A 43 -0.20 16.81 -18.58
C ARG A 43 1.21 16.19 -18.55
N SER A 44 1.90 16.27 -17.43
CA SER A 44 3.25 15.72 -17.27
C SER A 44 3.21 14.19 -17.08
N ARG A 45 4.10 13.47 -17.78
CA ARG A 45 4.21 12.00 -17.65
C ARG A 45 4.57 11.59 -16.23
N VAL A 46 5.52 12.28 -15.63
CA VAL A 46 5.99 12.01 -14.26
C VAL A 46 4.89 12.33 -13.25
N GLY A 47 4.25 13.49 -13.34
CA GLY A 47 3.20 13.90 -12.39
C GLY A 47 2.02 12.92 -12.38
N VAL A 48 1.55 12.49 -13.55
CA VAL A 48 0.46 11.51 -13.65
C VAL A 48 0.87 10.13 -13.14
N GLY A 49 2.10 9.68 -13.44
CA GLY A 49 2.63 8.43 -12.88
C GLY A 49 2.67 8.46 -11.35
N SER A 50 3.20 9.54 -10.77
CA SER A 50 3.23 9.73 -9.32
C SER A 50 1.83 9.81 -8.72
N MET A 51 0.86 10.44 -9.39
CA MET A 51 -0.53 10.48 -8.92
C MET A 51 -1.14 9.09 -8.81
N VAL A 52 -0.86 8.17 -9.74
CA VAL A 52 -1.34 6.78 -9.67
C VAL A 52 -0.73 6.07 -8.46
N VAL A 53 0.59 6.17 -8.26
CA VAL A 53 1.27 5.55 -7.11
C VAL A 53 0.75 6.12 -5.79
N LEU A 54 0.62 7.45 -5.69
CA LEU A 54 0.07 8.11 -4.50
C LEU A 54 -1.37 7.70 -4.24
N ALA A 55 -2.18 7.46 -5.28
CA ALA A 55 -3.54 6.96 -5.10
C ALA A 55 -3.56 5.55 -4.45
N PHE A 56 -2.64 4.66 -4.82
CA PHE A 56 -2.50 3.37 -4.14
C PHE A 56 -2.09 3.54 -2.66
N TYR A 57 -1.12 4.41 -2.38
CA TYR A 57 -0.70 4.70 -1.00
C TYR A 57 -1.84 5.28 -0.17
N LEU A 58 -2.63 6.19 -0.75
CA LEU A 58 -3.83 6.75 -0.12
C LEU A 58 -4.88 5.68 0.15
N VAL A 59 -5.15 4.78 -0.79
CA VAL A 59 -6.10 3.68 -0.58
C VAL A 59 -5.63 2.78 0.56
N VAL A 60 -4.38 2.36 0.57
CA VAL A 60 -3.83 1.52 1.65
C VAL A 60 -3.90 2.25 2.99
N GLY A 61 -3.48 3.52 3.05
CA GLY A 61 -3.54 4.31 4.26
C GLY A 61 -4.97 4.53 4.78
N LEU A 62 -5.95 4.69 3.89
CA LEU A 62 -7.36 4.82 4.27
C LEU A 62 -7.95 3.51 4.78
N LEU A 63 -7.62 2.37 4.15
CA LEU A 63 -8.00 1.05 4.66
C LEU A 63 -7.37 0.81 6.04
N ASP A 64 -6.15 1.27 6.25
CA ASP A 64 -5.44 1.15 7.52
C ASP A 64 -5.98 2.09 8.61
N SER A 65 -6.65 3.17 8.23
CA SER A 65 -7.26 4.14 9.15
C SER A 65 -8.66 3.77 9.62
N ILE A 66 -9.31 2.79 8.99
CA ILE A 66 -10.64 2.32 9.41
C ILE A 66 -10.46 1.23 10.45
N HIS A 67 -10.66 1.57 11.73
CA HIS A 67 -10.51 0.64 12.85
C HIS A 67 -11.86 0.19 13.42
N PHE A 68 -11.93 -1.08 13.80
CA PHE A 68 -13.11 -1.68 14.43
C PHE A 68 -12.71 -2.79 15.41
N HIS A 69 -13.62 -3.10 16.34
CA HIS A 69 -13.49 -4.27 17.20
C HIS A 69 -14.07 -5.51 16.48
N PRO A 70 -13.32 -6.61 16.34
CA PRO A 70 -13.91 -7.86 15.90
C PRO A 70 -14.89 -8.36 16.99
N LEU A 71 -15.87 -9.16 16.58
CA LEU A 71 -16.75 -9.84 17.52
C LEU A 71 -16.09 -11.17 17.88
N SER A 72 -15.76 -11.36 19.16
CA SER A 72 -15.28 -12.64 19.67
C SER A 72 -16.40 -13.69 19.55
N GLN A 73 -16.07 -14.90 19.10
CA GLN A 73 -16.98 -16.03 19.23
C GLN A 73 -17.19 -16.32 20.73
N PRO A 74 -18.42 -16.60 21.19
CA PRO A 74 -18.63 -17.04 22.55
C PRO A 74 -17.93 -18.40 22.71
N ALA A 75 -17.09 -18.53 23.74
CA ALA A 75 -16.61 -19.83 24.18
C ALA A 75 -17.83 -20.67 24.61
N ASP A 76 -17.84 -21.95 24.24
CA ASP A 76 -18.92 -22.90 24.55
C ASP A 76 -19.42 -22.73 26.00
N GLY A 77 -20.66 -22.22 26.15
CA GLY A 77 -21.36 -22.10 27.44
C GLY A 77 -21.46 -20.70 28.07
N ALA A 78 -20.88 -19.64 27.50
CA ALA A 78 -21.05 -18.27 28.01
C ALA A 78 -22.08 -17.47 27.18
N ALA A 79 -23.18 -17.05 27.81
CA ALA A 79 -24.29 -16.33 27.18
C ALA A 79 -24.00 -14.84 26.86
N GLU A 80 -22.77 -14.38 26.98
CA GLU A 80 -22.39 -13.01 26.62
C GLU A 80 -21.23 -12.98 25.62
N GLN A 81 -21.43 -12.25 24.52
CA GLN A 81 -20.39 -11.91 23.56
C GLN A 81 -19.36 -10.99 24.24
N THR A 82 -18.35 -11.56 24.90
CA THR A 82 -17.26 -10.79 25.50
C THR A 82 -16.48 -10.09 24.40
N ARG A 83 -16.68 -8.77 24.28
CA ARG A 83 -16.04 -7.90 23.28
C ARG A 83 -14.51 -8.03 23.38
N SER A 84 -13.85 -8.38 22.28
CA SER A 84 -12.38 -8.37 22.23
C SER A 84 -11.87 -6.93 22.38
N THR A 85 -10.95 -6.71 23.31
CA THR A 85 -10.29 -5.41 23.52
C THR A 85 -9.34 -5.03 22.38
N GLU A 86 -9.03 -5.96 21.48
CA GLU A 86 -8.16 -5.74 20.34
C GLU A 86 -8.86 -4.89 19.25
N VAL A 87 -8.20 -3.82 18.81
CA VAL A 87 -8.66 -2.95 17.73
C VAL A 87 -7.95 -3.36 16.46
N ILE A 88 -8.70 -3.71 15.42
CA ILE A 88 -8.17 -4.20 14.13
C ILE A 88 -8.56 -3.22 13.04
N SER A 89 -7.64 -2.92 12.11
CA SER A 89 -7.97 -2.10 10.93
C SER A 89 -8.61 -2.91 9.81
N LEU A 90 -9.29 -2.26 8.88
CA LEU A 90 -9.83 -2.91 7.68
C LEU A 90 -8.72 -3.51 6.81
N PHE A 91 -7.58 -2.85 6.75
CA PHE A 91 -6.38 -3.41 6.11
C PHE A 91 -5.93 -4.72 6.80
N ASP A 92 -5.87 -4.74 8.13
CA ASP A 92 -5.49 -5.95 8.89
C ASP A 92 -6.48 -7.10 8.67
N SER A 93 -7.76 -6.81 8.47
CA SER A 93 -8.75 -7.83 8.14
C SER A 93 -8.51 -8.44 6.75
N MET A 94 -8.04 -7.66 5.77
CA MET A 94 -7.72 -8.16 4.43
C MET A 94 -6.42 -8.97 4.43
N VAL A 95 -5.49 -8.63 5.33
CA VAL A 95 -4.14 -9.18 5.41
C VAL A 95 -3.97 -10.05 6.67
N SER A 96 -5.07 -10.60 7.18
CA SER A 96 -5.12 -11.34 8.45
C SER A 96 -4.12 -12.50 8.50
N GLY A 97 -3.91 -13.17 7.37
CA GLY A 97 -2.92 -14.23 7.22
C GLY A 97 -1.48 -13.79 7.49
N LEU A 98 -1.08 -12.55 7.17
CA LEU A 98 0.28 -12.08 7.49
C LEU A 98 0.41 -11.61 8.94
N ARG A 99 -0.69 -11.16 9.53
CA ARG A 99 -0.71 -10.66 10.92
C ARG A 99 -0.62 -11.79 11.94
N THR A 100 -1.32 -12.90 11.71
CA THR A 100 -1.43 -13.98 12.70
C THR A 100 -0.32 -15.02 12.61
N ARG A 101 0.41 -15.08 11.48
CA ARG A 101 1.51 -16.01 11.25
C ARG A 101 2.81 -15.48 11.85
N GLN A 102 2.85 -15.40 13.17
CA GLN A 102 4.07 -15.02 13.90
C GLN A 102 4.97 -16.23 14.08
N GLU A 103 6.24 -16.07 13.73
CA GLU A 103 7.28 -17.08 13.92
C GLU A 103 7.97 -16.90 15.27
N LYS A 104 8.89 -17.81 15.62
CA LYS A 104 9.61 -17.72 16.89
C LYS A 104 10.69 -16.63 16.89
N THR A 105 11.35 -16.42 15.75
CA THR A 105 12.46 -15.47 15.61
C THR A 105 12.68 -15.10 14.14
N TYR A 106 13.84 -14.50 13.86
CA TYR A 106 14.26 -14.06 12.53
C TYR A 106 14.22 -15.16 11.49
N SER A 107 13.87 -14.76 10.27
CA SER A 107 13.97 -15.58 9.07
C SER A 107 14.46 -14.73 7.91
N ALA A 108 15.22 -15.35 7.00
CA ALA A 108 15.63 -14.69 5.76
C ALA A 108 14.44 -14.54 4.79
N PRO A 109 14.50 -13.65 3.80
CA PRO A 109 13.45 -13.51 2.80
C PRO A 109 13.14 -14.84 2.11
N LEU A 110 11.85 -15.18 2.04
CA LEU A 110 11.36 -16.44 1.48
C LEU A 110 11.98 -17.70 2.12
N ALA A 111 12.47 -17.64 3.36
CA ALA A 111 13.06 -18.80 4.03
C ALA A 111 12.00 -19.86 4.37
N THR A 112 12.48 -21.09 4.59
CA THR A 112 11.69 -22.22 5.12
C THR A 112 12.16 -22.65 6.51
N HIS A 113 13.27 -22.07 6.99
CA HIS A 113 13.89 -22.37 8.27
C HIS A 113 14.17 -21.07 9.01
N LEU A 114 14.18 -21.14 10.34
CA LEU A 114 14.58 -20.05 11.21
C LEU A 114 16.07 -19.73 11.01
N TYR A 115 16.44 -18.47 11.24
CA TYR A 115 17.83 -18.02 11.12
C TYR A 115 18.70 -18.49 12.30
N ALA A 116 18.11 -18.81 13.45
CA ALA A 116 18.84 -19.27 14.63
C ALA A 116 18.88 -20.81 14.68
N LYS A 117 20.06 -21.38 14.98
CA LYS A 117 20.18 -22.82 15.25
C LYS A 117 19.69 -23.16 16.65
N GLU A 118 18.81 -24.15 16.74
CA GLU A 118 18.27 -24.65 18.00
C GLU A 118 18.58 -26.15 18.15
N SER A 119 18.64 -26.62 19.40
CA SER A 119 18.75 -28.05 19.68
C SER A 119 17.38 -28.68 19.45
N ILE A 120 17.25 -29.47 18.39
CA ILE A 120 16.05 -30.23 18.05
C ILE A 120 16.24 -31.64 18.62
N GLU A 121 15.33 -32.07 19.49
CA GLU A 121 15.26 -33.46 19.94
C GLU A 121 14.57 -34.29 18.85
N LEU A 122 15.31 -35.24 18.26
CA LEU A 122 14.73 -36.19 17.32
C LEU A 122 13.93 -37.24 18.09
N ALA A 123 13.02 -37.93 17.40
CA ALA A 123 12.19 -39.00 17.98
C ALA A 123 13.01 -40.17 18.59
N ASP A 124 14.31 -40.25 18.29
CA ASP A 124 15.28 -41.21 18.83
C ASP A 124 16.00 -40.69 20.11
N GLY A 125 15.58 -39.54 20.65
CA GLY A 125 16.18 -38.91 21.85
C GLY A 125 17.53 -38.22 21.63
N SER A 126 18.10 -38.28 20.42
CA SER A 126 19.30 -37.53 20.06
C SER A 126 19.00 -36.05 19.85
N THR A 127 19.84 -35.16 20.37
CA THR A 127 19.77 -33.71 20.11
C THR A 127 20.65 -33.34 18.93
N ILE A 128 20.07 -32.76 17.88
CA ILE A 128 20.83 -32.18 16.76
C ILE A 128 20.62 -30.68 16.77
N ARG A 129 21.73 -29.92 16.70
CA ARG A 129 21.68 -28.46 16.64
C ARG A 129 21.62 -28.00 15.19
N ASP A 130 20.41 -27.76 14.70
CA ASP A 130 20.15 -27.34 13.31
C ASP A 130 19.15 -26.18 13.24
N PHE A 131 18.87 -25.68 12.05
CA PHE A 131 17.88 -24.64 11.81
C PHE A 131 16.47 -25.24 11.78
N PRO A 132 15.62 -24.98 12.79
CA PRO A 132 14.27 -25.51 12.81
C PRO A 132 13.44 -24.93 11.65
N ARG A 133 12.54 -25.76 11.12
CA ARG A 133 11.61 -25.37 10.06
C ARG A 133 10.61 -24.32 10.58
N LEU A 134 10.27 -23.36 9.72
CA LEU A 134 9.26 -22.33 10.01
C LEU A 134 7.88 -22.97 10.17
N GLN A 135 7.07 -22.42 11.07
CA GLN A 135 5.75 -22.95 11.40
C GLN A 135 4.68 -22.54 10.39
N HIS A 136 4.89 -21.43 9.69
CA HIS A 136 3.92 -20.84 8.78
C HIS A 136 4.44 -20.69 7.35
N ALA A 137 5.74 -20.48 7.16
CA ALA A 137 6.33 -20.36 5.83
C ALA A 137 6.76 -21.70 5.23
N GLY A 138 6.31 -21.97 4.00
CA GLY A 138 6.73 -23.14 3.21
C GLY A 138 6.30 -24.48 3.81
N VAL A 139 5.27 -24.52 4.67
CA VAL A 139 4.74 -25.73 5.33
C VAL A 139 4.17 -26.74 4.34
N HIS A 140 3.64 -26.25 3.22
CA HIS A 140 3.04 -27.07 2.16
C HIS A 140 4.05 -27.91 1.36
N LEU A 141 5.35 -27.66 1.50
CA LEU A 141 6.40 -28.41 0.82
C LEU A 141 6.88 -29.61 1.64
N PRO A 142 6.70 -30.85 1.18
CA PRO A 142 7.27 -32.00 1.88
C PRO A 142 8.80 -32.02 1.80
N ASP A 143 9.36 -31.50 0.70
CA ASP A 143 10.79 -31.49 0.39
C ASP A 143 11.32 -30.06 0.21
N PRO A 144 12.28 -29.60 1.05
CA PRO A 144 12.92 -28.29 0.92
C PRO A 144 13.62 -28.04 -0.41
N ALA A 145 14.04 -29.09 -1.13
CA ALA A 145 14.75 -28.96 -2.40
C ALA A 145 13.88 -28.34 -3.51
N GLN A 146 12.55 -28.45 -3.42
CA GLN A 146 11.60 -27.95 -4.42
C GLN A 146 11.18 -26.50 -4.21
N LYS A 147 11.71 -25.83 -3.18
CA LYS A 147 11.40 -24.44 -2.82
C LYS A 147 11.46 -23.48 -4.01
N THR A 148 12.52 -23.54 -4.82
CA THR A 148 12.72 -22.59 -5.94
C THR A 148 11.66 -22.77 -7.02
N ALA A 149 11.29 -24.01 -7.33
CA ALA A 149 10.24 -24.32 -8.29
C ALA A 149 8.87 -23.84 -7.79
N ASP A 150 8.60 -24.00 -6.50
CA ASP A 150 7.35 -23.52 -5.89
C ASP A 150 7.25 -21.99 -5.87
N ILE A 151 8.32 -21.29 -5.50
CA ILE A 151 8.39 -19.81 -5.57
C ILE A 151 8.16 -19.32 -7.00
N LEU A 152 8.74 -20.00 -8.00
CA LEU A 152 8.57 -19.65 -9.41
C LEU A 152 7.12 -19.88 -9.87
N LYS A 153 6.51 -20.99 -9.45
CA LYS A 153 5.10 -21.31 -9.75
C LYS A 153 4.15 -20.27 -9.12
N LEU A 154 4.32 -19.97 -7.83
CA LEU A 154 3.51 -18.96 -7.14
C LEU A 154 3.72 -17.57 -7.75
N SER A 155 4.95 -17.22 -8.10
CA SER A 155 5.26 -15.97 -8.81
C SER A 155 4.52 -15.89 -10.16
N ALA A 156 4.54 -16.97 -10.94
CA ALA A 156 3.84 -17.04 -12.22
C ALA A 156 2.32 -16.91 -12.05
N ILE A 157 1.74 -17.58 -11.05
CA ILE A 157 0.31 -17.47 -10.73
C ILE A 157 -0.04 -16.03 -10.32
N GLY A 158 0.75 -15.40 -9.44
CA GLY A 158 0.52 -14.03 -9.00
C GLY A 158 0.63 -13.02 -10.14
N ILE A 159 1.63 -13.16 -11.01
CA ILE A 159 1.77 -12.33 -12.21
C ILE A 159 0.58 -12.54 -13.14
N LEU A 160 0.15 -13.78 -13.39
CA LEU A 160 -0.97 -14.08 -14.28
C LEU A 160 -2.29 -13.51 -13.74
N LYS A 161 -2.56 -13.63 -12.44
CA LYS A 161 -3.71 -12.99 -11.77
C LYS A 161 -3.63 -11.47 -11.90
N GLY A 162 -2.45 -10.88 -11.65
CA GLY A 162 -2.23 -9.44 -11.80
C GLY A 162 -2.43 -8.94 -13.23
N ILE A 163 -1.98 -9.70 -14.23
CA ILE A 163 -2.22 -9.39 -15.64
C ILE A 163 -3.71 -9.49 -15.95
N ALA A 164 -4.40 -10.55 -15.53
CA ALA A 164 -5.83 -10.72 -15.76
C ALA A 164 -6.64 -9.54 -15.18
N VAL A 165 -6.37 -9.16 -13.93
CA VAL A 165 -7.03 -8.03 -13.26
C VAL A 165 -6.67 -6.70 -13.92
N SER A 166 -5.40 -6.50 -14.31
CA SER A 166 -5.01 -5.27 -15.00
C SER A 166 -5.65 -5.13 -16.37
N VAL A 167 -5.81 -6.22 -17.14
CA VAL A 167 -6.56 -6.22 -18.40
C VAL A 167 -8.01 -5.77 -18.16
N VAL A 168 -8.70 -6.32 -17.15
CA VAL A 168 -10.06 -5.90 -16.82
C VAL A 168 -10.12 -4.42 -16.41
N ALA A 169 -9.18 -3.96 -15.57
CA ALA A 169 -9.11 -2.57 -15.12
C ALA A 169 -8.85 -1.60 -16.28
N VAL A 170 -7.93 -1.94 -17.18
CA VAL A 170 -7.59 -1.15 -18.37
C VAL A 170 -8.79 -1.07 -19.31
N ASN A 171 -9.45 -2.19 -19.61
CA ASN A 171 -10.64 -2.20 -20.47
C ASN A 171 -11.78 -1.39 -19.87
N THR A 172 -12.01 -1.52 -18.56
CA THR A 172 -13.03 -0.74 -17.83
C THR A 172 -12.72 0.76 -17.91
N LEU A 173 -11.46 1.16 -17.69
CA LEU A 173 -11.05 2.57 -17.79
C LEU A 173 -11.23 3.11 -19.22
N ILE A 174 -10.83 2.35 -20.24
CA ILE A 174 -11.04 2.74 -21.65
C ILE A 174 -12.53 2.87 -21.95
N MET A 175 -13.37 1.96 -21.45
CA MET A 175 -14.82 2.00 -21.62
C MET A 175 -15.43 3.25 -20.97
N LEU A 176 -15.04 3.58 -19.72
CA LEU A 176 -15.49 4.79 -19.04
C LEU A 176 -15.07 6.06 -19.79
N LEU A 177 -13.86 6.10 -20.33
CA LEU A 177 -13.39 7.21 -21.16
C LEU A 177 -14.15 7.29 -22.49
N ALA A 178 -14.47 6.15 -23.11
CA ALA A 178 -15.22 6.07 -24.36
C ALA A 178 -16.65 6.59 -24.17
N VAL A 179 -17.32 6.21 -23.08
CA VAL A 179 -18.65 6.71 -22.68
C VAL A 179 -18.61 8.21 -22.44
N LYS A 180 -17.60 8.69 -21.69
CA LYS A 180 -17.44 10.13 -21.41
C LYS A 180 -17.17 10.96 -22.67
N ALA A 181 -16.42 10.41 -23.63
CA ALA A 181 -16.08 11.06 -24.89
C ALA A 181 -17.12 10.83 -26.00
N ARG A 182 -18.20 10.06 -25.75
CA ARG A 182 -19.20 9.61 -26.75
C ARG A 182 -18.55 9.04 -28.02
N SER A 183 -17.54 8.20 -27.84
CA SER A 183 -16.74 7.61 -28.92
C SER A 183 -16.76 6.09 -28.87
N ASN A 184 -16.45 5.44 -30.00
CA ASN A 184 -16.34 3.99 -30.08
C ASN A 184 -15.18 3.46 -29.22
N PHE A 185 -15.36 2.30 -28.60
CA PHE A 185 -14.33 1.66 -27.76
C PHE A 185 -13.00 1.48 -28.50
N GLY A 186 -13.03 0.99 -29.75
CA GLY A 186 -11.83 0.77 -30.55
C GLY A 186 -11.07 2.05 -30.89
N GLU A 187 -11.79 3.14 -31.20
CA GLU A 187 -11.18 4.45 -31.43
C GLU A 187 -10.55 5.02 -30.17
N GLN A 188 -11.23 4.90 -29.03
CA GLN A 188 -10.73 5.39 -27.76
C GLN A 188 -9.54 4.57 -27.26
N ALA A 189 -9.59 3.24 -27.41
CA ALA A 189 -8.46 2.35 -27.13
C ALA A 189 -7.24 2.74 -27.97
N ARG A 190 -7.43 2.97 -29.28
CA ARG A 190 -6.37 3.43 -30.18
C ARG A 190 -5.80 4.78 -29.75
N ARG A 191 -6.65 5.76 -29.40
CA ARG A 191 -6.21 7.08 -28.93
C ARG A 191 -5.37 6.99 -27.65
N VAL A 192 -5.80 6.18 -26.68
CA VAL A 192 -5.13 6.02 -25.39
C VAL A 192 -3.81 5.24 -25.53
N LEU A 193 -3.80 4.15 -26.29
CA LEU A 193 -2.62 3.30 -26.47
C LEU A 193 -1.56 3.94 -27.38
N LEU A 194 -1.97 4.57 -28.49
CA LEU A 194 -1.07 5.27 -29.41
C LEU A 194 -0.77 6.71 -28.96
N ALA A 195 -1.26 7.13 -27.78
CA ALA A 195 -1.09 8.48 -27.23
C ALA A 195 -1.43 9.60 -28.24
N THR A 196 -2.48 9.40 -29.04
CA THR A 196 -2.84 10.31 -30.13
C THR A 196 -3.92 11.28 -29.67
N GLY A 197 -3.61 12.58 -29.65
CA GLY A 197 -4.59 13.66 -29.49
C GLY A 197 -5.12 13.91 -28.07
N SER A 198 -4.57 13.28 -27.03
CA SER A 198 -4.95 13.54 -25.63
C SER A 198 -3.90 14.39 -24.90
N GLU A 199 -4.34 15.47 -24.24
CA GLU A 199 -3.47 16.29 -23.39
C GLU A 199 -2.90 15.52 -22.20
N ILE A 200 -3.64 14.52 -21.71
CA ILE A 200 -3.27 13.69 -20.56
C ILE A 200 -2.52 12.45 -21.09
N PRO A 201 -1.35 12.10 -20.53
CA PRO A 201 -0.58 10.92 -20.92
C PRO A 201 -1.20 9.62 -20.39
N TRP A 202 -2.37 9.24 -20.90
CA TRP A 202 -3.13 8.06 -20.44
C TRP A 202 -2.35 6.74 -20.51
N ARG A 203 -1.47 6.58 -21.50
CA ARG A 203 -0.59 5.40 -21.58
C ARG A 203 0.24 5.22 -20.30
N VAL A 204 0.72 6.32 -19.71
CA VAL A 204 1.48 6.25 -18.45
C VAL A 204 0.57 5.80 -17.31
N VAL A 205 -0.66 6.31 -17.24
CA VAL A 205 -1.66 5.83 -16.26
C VAL A 205 -1.85 4.33 -16.39
N LEU A 206 -2.09 3.82 -17.60
CA LEU A 206 -2.35 2.40 -17.83
C LEU A 206 -1.15 1.53 -17.47
N VAL A 207 0.06 1.95 -17.86
CA VAL A 207 1.29 1.20 -17.57
C VAL A 207 1.55 1.19 -16.06
N VAL A 208 1.53 2.35 -15.39
CA VAL A 208 1.79 2.43 -13.95
C VAL A 208 0.71 1.68 -13.15
N LEU A 209 -0.56 1.83 -13.52
CA LEU A 209 -1.67 1.10 -12.91
C LEU A 209 -1.50 -0.41 -13.06
N SER A 210 -1.19 -0.88 -14.28
CA SER A 210 -0.99 -2.32 -14.54
C SER A 210 0.21 -2.86 -13.79
N SER A 211 1.33 -2.14 -13.77
CA SER A 211 2.52 -2.52 -13.01
C SER A 211 2.25 -2.59 -11.51
N MET A 212 1.52 -1.63 -10.94
CA MET A 212 1.11 -1.65 -9.53
C MET A 212 0.23 -2.85 -9.22
N LEU A 213 -0.78 -3.14 -10.05
CA LEU A 213 -1.66 -4.30 -9.87
C LEU A 213 -0.87 -5.61 -9.94
N VAL A 214 0.01 -5.77 -10.93
CA VAL A 214 0.87 -6.96 -11.06
C VAL A 214 1.76 -7.14 -9.83
N LEU A 215 2.39 -6.07 -9.34
CA LEU A 215 3.21 -6.13 -8.13
C LEU A 215 2.40 -6.50 -6.89
N ILE A 216 1.19 -5.96 -6.73
CA ILE A 216 0.30 -6.30 -5.62
C ILE A 216 -0.06 -7.78 -5.65
N PHE A 217 -0.55 -8.30 -6.79
CA PHE A 217 -0.94 -9.71 -6.88
C PHE A 217 0.25 -10.67 -6.77
N TRP A 218 1.40 -10.31 -7.36
CA TRP A 218 2.63 -11.09 -7.22
C TRP A 218 3.09 -11.17 -5.76
N SER A 219 3.14 -10.02 -5.07
CA SER A 219 3.51 -9.96 -3.67
C SER A 219 2.52 -10.70 -2.77
N ALA A 220 1.22 -10.58 -3.02
CA ALA A 220 0.17 -11.23 -2.23
C ALA A 220 0.23 -12.76 -2.30
N GLU A 221 0.44 -13.35 -3.49
CA GLU A 221 0.55 -14.81 -3.64
C GLU A 221 1.78 -15.39 -2.95
N LEU A 222 2.91 -14.67 -3.02
CA LEU A 222 4.12 -15.08 -2.32
C LEU A 222 3.95 -14.92 -0.80
N ALA A 223 3.45 -13.78 -0.35
CA ALA A 223 3.22 -13.50 1.06
C ALA A 223 2.19 -14.48 1.69
N ALA A 224 1.26 -15.01 0.88
CA ALA A 224 0.29 -16.00 1.33
C ALA A 224 0.91 -17.35 1.74
N ASN A 225 2.10 -17.70 1.27
CA ASN A 225 2.74 -18.99 1.54
C ASN A 225 4.14 -18.87 2.18
N TYR A 226 4.77 -17.69 2.08
CA TYR A 226 6.10 -17.40 2.58
C TYR A 226 6.17 -15.99 3.18
N HIS A 227 7.13 -15.76 4.07
CA HIS A 227 7.47 -14.40 4.49
C HIS A 227 8.29 -13.70 3.39
N LEU A 228 7.65 -12.82 2.62
CA LEU A 228 8.24 -12.20 1.42
C LEU A 228 9.54 -11.44 1.74
N LEU A 229 9.57 -10.71 2.85
CA LEU A 229 10.74 -9.96 3.34
C LEU A 229 11.40 -10.61 4.57
N GLY A 230 10.94 -11.80 4.98
CA GLY A 230 11.37 -12.45 6.21
C GLY A 230 10.65 -11.96 7.46
N THR A 231 11.16 -12.37 8.62
CA THR A 231 10.60 -12.04 9.94
C THR A 231 11.61 -11.32 10.82
N ASP A 232 11.12 -10.52 11.76
CA ASP A 232 11.94 -9.78 12.72
C ASP A 232 12.31 -10.60 13.98
N LYS A 233 12.87 -9.94 15.00
CA LYS A 233 13.28 -10.60 16.26
C LYS A 233 12.13 -11.24 17.03
N VAL A 234 10.93 -10.67 16.91
CA VAL A 234 9.71 -11.14 17.58
C VAL A 234 8.95 -12.12 16.68
N GLY A 235 9.42 -12.32 15.44
CA GLY A 235 8.83 -13.22 14.47
C GLY A 235 7.67 -12.61 13.68
N GLU A 236 7.51 -11.28 13.72
CA GLU A 236 6.53 -10.60 12.87
C GLU A 236 7.01 -10.50 11.43
N ASP A 237 6.07 -10.55 10.48
CA ASP A 237 6.35 -10.42 9.06
C ASP A 237 6.76 -8.98 8.70
N VAL A 238 7.97 -8.83 8.16
CA VAL A 238 8.56 -7.53 7.80
C VAL A 238 7.81 -6.87 6.64
N PHE A 239 7.22 -7.65 5.72
CA PHE A 239 6.39 -7.11 4.63
C PHE A 239 5.08 -6.54 5.17
N TYR A 240 4.45 -7.20 6.14
CA TYR A 240 3.29 -6.64 6.85
C TYR A 240 3.65 -5.32 7.55
N GLN A 241 4.77 -5.26 8.28
CA GLN A 241 5.23 -4.03 8.93
C GLN A 241 5.49 -2.90 7.90
N ALA A 242 6.07 -3.24 6.75
CA ALA A 242 6.31 -2.27 5.68
C ALA A 242 5.00 -1.69 5.12
N LEU A 243 3.98 -2.52 4.89
CA LEU A 243 2.67 -2.04 4.45
C LEU A 243 1.98 -1.19 5.53
N LYS A 244 2.08 -1.59 6.80
CA LYS A 244 1.53 -0.83 7.94
C LYS A 244 2.19 0.55 8.08
N SER A 245 3.47 0.67 7.72
CA SER A 245 4.22 1.93 7.77
C SER A 245 3.71 2.99 6.78
N ILE A 246 2.94 2.60 5.76
CA ILE A 246 2.41 3.52 4.73
C ILE A 246 1.54 4.61 5.37
N ARG A 247 0.66 4.25 6.30
CA ARG A 247 -0.19 5.21 7.01
C ARG A 247 0.64 6.23 7.78
N THR A 248 1.61 5.75 8.56
CA THR A 248 2.51 6.61 9.33
C THR A 248 3.33 7.53 8.42
N GLY A 249 3.85 7.01 7.30
CA GLY A 249 4.57 7.80 6.30
C GLY A 249 3.70 8.88 5.66
N LEU A 250 2.43 8.58 5.37
CA LEU A 250 1.48 9.56 4.85
C LEU A 250 1.26 10.70 5.84
N VAL A 251 1.06 10.39 7.13
CA VAL A 251 0.87 11.39 8.19
C VAL A 251 2.11 12.28 8.33
N ILE A 252 3.30 11.67 8.44
CA ILE A 252 4.54 12.43 8.60
C ILE A 252 4.77 13.34 7.39
N GLY A 253 4.68 12.81 6.17
CA GLY A 253 4.92 13.59 4.96
C GLY A 253 3.93 14.75 4.76
N THR A 254 2.64 14.48 4.98
CA THR A 254 1.59 15.51 4.82
C THR A 254 1.62 16.57 5.93
N LEU A 255 1.87 16.17 7.18
CA LEU A 255 1.93 17.12 8.29
C LEU A 255 3.16 18.02 8.20
N THR A 256 4.33 17.46 7.87
CA THR A 256 5.54 18.25 7.67
C THR A 256 5.38 19.26 6.54
N THR A 257 4.82 18.85 5.40
CA THR A 257 4.58 19.78 4.29
C THR A 257 3.56 20.85 4.64
N LEU A 258 2.48 20.51 5.36
CA LEU A 258 1.47 21.47 5.78
C LEU A 258 2.03 22.54 6.73
N VAL A 259 2.93 22.16 7.64
CA VAL A 259 3.54 23.10 8.61
C VAL A 259 4.68 23.91 7.97
N MET A 260 5.53 23.27 7.18
CA MET A 260 6.69 23.94 6.56
C MET A 260 6.31 24.86 5.41
N LEU A 261 5.30 24.51 4.60
CA LEU A 261 4.99 25.26 3.39
C LEU A 261 4.54 26.72 3.67
N PRO A 262 3.67 27.01 4.66
CA PRO A 262 3.37 28.39 5.05
C PRO A 262 4.60 29.16 5.52
N ALA A 263 5.44 28.55 6.36
CA ALA A 263 6.67 29.18 6.84
C ALA A 263 7.64 29.48 5.68
N ALA A 264 7.83 28.52 4.77
CA ALA A 264 8.66 28.67 3.58
C ALA A 264 8.14 29.76 2.65
N VAL A 265 6.81 29.84 2.44
CA VAL A 265 6.18 30.88 1.63
C VAL A 265 6.33 32.26 2.30
N MET A 266 6.14 32.36 3.62
CA MET A 266 6.33 33.62 4.35
C MET A 266 7.77 34.11 4.26
N LEU A 267 8.76 33.23 4.51
CA LEU A 267 10.17 33.56 4.37
C LEU A 267 10.53 33.95 2.92
N GLY A 268 10.07 33.20 1.93
CA GLY A 268 10.31 33.50 0.52
C GLY A 268 9.72 34.83 0.06
N ILE A 269 8.52 35.19 0.56
CA ILE A 269 7.91 36.50 0.29
C ILE A 269 8.73 37.62 0.97
N MET A 270 9.17 37.43 2.22
CA MET A 270 9.98 38.42 2.92
C MET A 270 11.32 38.67 2.22
N ALA A 271 12.02 37.61 1.82
CA ALA A 271 13.25 37.69 1.04
C ALA A 271 13.03 38.48 -0.27
N GLY A 272 11.99 38.14 -1.03
CA GLY A 272 11.67 38.79 -2.30
C GLY A 272 11.20 40.25 -2.19
N TYR A 273 10.50 40.60 -1.12
CA TYR A 273 9.95 41.95 -0.90
C TYR A 273 10.98 42.93 -0.32
N PHE A 274 11.68 42.54 0.76
CA PHE A 274 12.59 43.45 1.46
C PHE A 274 13.94 43.59 0.77
N ARG A 275 14.45 42.52 0.14
CA ARG A 275 15.79 42.45 -0.49
C ARG A 275 16.92 42.87 0.46
N GLY A 276 18.19 42.65 0.09
CA GLY A 276 19.34 43.01 0.92
C GLY A 276 19.53 42.10 2.15
N TRP A 277 19.78 42.65 3.33
CA TRP A 277 20.21 41.87 4.50
C TRP A 277 19.22 40.78 4.97
N VAL A 278 17.91 40.96 4.74
CA VAL A 278 16.88 39.95 5.05
C VAL A 278 16.96 38.76 4.09
N ASP A 279 17.30 39.02 2.83
CA ASP A 279 17.54 37.97 1.82
C ASP A 279 18.80 37.18 2.18
N ASP A 280 19.89 37.90 2.51
CA ASP A 280 21.16 37.28 2.92
C ASP A 280 21.02 36.38 4.16
N LEU A 281 20.23 36.82 5.17
CA LEU A 281 19.98 36.04 6.40
C LEU A 281 19.13 34.78 6.17
N ILE A 282 18.25 34.80 5.16
CA ILE A 282 17.40 33.65 4.83
C ILE A 282 18.16 32.65 3.95
N GLN A 283 19.08 33.13 3.12
CA GLN A 283 19.84 32.31 2.18
C GLN A 283 21.04 31.59 2.80
N TYR A 284 21.66 32.16 3.85
CA TYR A 284 22.82 31.61 4.56
C TYR A 284 22.47 31.07 5.95
#